data_AF-A0A0F7SNS9-F1
#
_entry.id   AF-A0A0F7SNS9-F1
#
_cell.length_a   1.000
_cell.length_b   1.000
_cell.length_c   1.000
_cell.angle_alpha   90.00
_cell.angle_beta   90.00
_cell.angle_gamma   90.00
#
_symmetry.space_group_name_H-M   'P 1'
#
loop_
_entity.id
_entity.type
_entity.pdbx_description
1 polymer ?
#
loop_
_entity_poly.entity_id
_entity_poly.type
_entity_poly.pdbx_seq_one_letter_code
_entity_poly.pdbx_strand_id
1 'polypeptide(L)'
;MTLETKDLIRFTPALREEAEKLKSADHRQIFANSSRSPFETLGNTLPLWEWILQAWHAISSQSSFAPGSEETDFLGALAAFSRNLVAGNEDSQTKMLSISNALHNLLFSMSSYEVLSNENCLPTTRALVQLLANMIAGNAVVSSAIFPQLVKPPFDGNVLIRLLASDDDRLGFALTMVLTNATDVYPAGTKLLITRNDHSCGLSIIERLLRRIEDWFESDVDGLAFNNGYEIICQIIQAGHLSTLYIALQHPSKEEPISAAQLTILKLLDAYIQSSRSSYRTYVPASLQFLIPTTTTLINLVRELMDSAVSAETDRPEKNEKKEKRFSDVRFGKSYEGLILCLEIINQLGAKSQPTNNADDETEGEVERREELVKFVNELRVAEFDEKSIVMLGLSDKLEPRLIRTQSSADVPSASITPLDGSTEDEEGLKQDTRQHFASLRKCLVRILNLLSYNNKEGQDRIRTLGGLEVILGLCALDETNPYLREHALFTLRGLLLDNAENQALVKELEPMGVVGQDGEVGPVPDRWKK
;
A
#
# COMPACT_ATOMS: atom_id res chain seq x y z
N MET A 1 21.60 41.53 -24.44
CA MET A 1 22.89 40.96 -24.02
C MET A 1 22.53 39.74 -23.21
N THR A 2 22.83 38.54 -23.70
CA THR A 2 22.52 37.29 -22.99
C THR A 2 23.42 37.22 -21.76
N LEU A 3 22.84 37.09 -20.57
CA LEU A 3 23.59 36.92 -19.33
C LEU A 3 24.32 35.57 -19.35
N GLU A 4 25.62 35.55 -19.08
CA GLU A 4 26.38 34.31 -18.91
C GLU A 4 26.33 33.85 -17.45
N THR A 5 26.36 32.53 -17.21
CA THR A 5 26.32 31.96 -15.85
C THR A 5 27.40 32.53 -14.95
N LYS A 6 28.62 32.72 -15.47
CA LYS A 6 29.77 33.24 -14.70
C LYS A 6 29.51 34.63 -14.14
N ASP A 7 28.80 35.48 -14.88
CA ASP A 7 28.42 36.82 -14.42
C ASP A 7 27.32 36.78 -13.37
N LEU A 8 26.52 35.72 -13.37
CA LEU A 8 25.37 35.56 -12.49
C LEU A 8 25.71 34.94 -11.13
N ILE A 9 26.76 34.13 -11.05
CA ILE A 9 27.20 33.47 -9.81
C ILE A 9 27.42 34.48 -8.67
N ARG A 10 27.88 35.70 -8.98
CA ARG A 10 28.07 36.77 -7.98
C ARG A 10 26.79 37.16 -7.23
N PHE A 11 25.61 36.88 -7.79
CA PHE A 11 24.32 37.17 -7.14
C PHE A 11 23.88 36.05 -6.18
N THR A 12 24.62 34.96 -6.04
CA THR A 12 24.28 33.85 -5.12
C THR A 12 23.96 34.30 -3.70
N PRO A 13 24.78 35.17 -3.03
CA PRO A 13 24.46 35.62 -1.68
C PRO A 13 23.16 36.43 -1.61
N ALA A 14 22.94 37.31 -2.59
CA ALA A 14 21.74 38.12 -2.68
C ALA A 14 20.48 37.26 -2.91
N LEU A 15 20.57 36.24 -3.78
CA LEU A 15 19.47 35.28 -4.00
C LEU A 15 19.10 34.55 -2.71
N ARG A 16 20.08 34.13 -1.90
CA ARG A 16 19.82 33.47 -0.61
C ARG A 16 19.13 34.42 0.36
N GLU A 17 19.58 35.66 0.45
CA GLU A 17 18.97 36.68 1.31
C GLU A 17 17.51 36.97 0.90
N GLU A 18 17.26 37.15 -0.40
CA GLU A 18 15.92 37.41 -0.91
C GLU A 18 14.99 36.19 -0.78
N ALA A 19 15.51 34.97 -0.93
CA ALA A 19 14.76 33.74 -0.70
C ALA A 19 14.26 33.65 0.76
N GLU A 20 15.08 34.09 1.73
CA GLU A 20 14.69 34.15 3.14
C GLU A 20 13.59 35.19 3.39
N LYS A 21 13.68 36.38 2.77
CA LYS A 21 12.62 37.42 2.87
C LYS A 21 11.27 36.93 2.36
N LEU A 22 11.27 36.16 1.28
CA LEU A 22 10.07 35.56 0.66
C LEU A 22 9.35 34.52 1.52
N LYS A 23 9.89 34.13 2.69
CA LYS A 23 9.17 33.24 3.61
C LYS A 23 7.88 33.86 4.15
N SER A 24 7.81 35.19 4.27
CA SER A 24 6.60 35.94 4.69
C SER A 24 5.65 36.24 3.52
N ALA A 25 4.35 36.36 3.81
CA ALA A 25 3.32 36.63 2.79
C ALA A 25 3.46 38.02 2.13
N ASP A 26 3.83 39.04 2.91
CA ASP A 26 3.96 40.42 2.41
C ASP A 26 5.04 40.55 1.32
N HIS A 27 6.21 39.96 1.56
CA HIS A 27 7.29 39.98 0.58
C HIS A 27 6.90 39.26 -0.72
N ARG A 28 6.13 38.16 -0.66
CA ARG A 28 5.66 37.46 -1.88
C ARG A 28 4.80 38.37 -2.76
N GLN A 29 3.88 39.13 -2.16
CA GLN A 29 3.05 40.07 -2.90
C GLN A 29 3.85 41.23 -3.50
N ILE A 30 4.83 41.75 -2.77
CA ILE A 30 5.73 42.81 -3.25
C ILE A 30 6.48 42.35 -4.49
N PHE A 31 7.10 41.16 -4.45
CA PHE A 31 7.87 40.64 -5.57
C PHE A 31 6.99 40.25 -6.77
N ALA A 32 5.80 39.70 -6.55
CA ALA A 32 4.87 39.37 -7.62
C ALA A 32 4.47 40.60 -8.45
N ASN A 33 4.31 41.75 -7.77
CA ASN A 33 3.91 43.02 -8.36
C ASN A 33 5.09 43.91 -8.79
N SER A 34 6.33 43.52 -8.48
CA SER A 34 7.51 44.31 -8.79
C SER A 34 7.86 44.23 -10.27
N SER A 35 7.94 45.39 -10.93
CA SER A 35 8.54 45.52 -12.25
C SER A 35 10.07 45.69 -12.19
N ARG A 36 10.63 45.91 -10.99
CA ARG A 36 12.06 46.17 -10.77
C ARG A 36 12.77 44.99 -10.13
N SER A 37 14.05 44.82 -10.46
CA SER A 37 14.87 43.75 -9.87
C SER A 37 15.45 44.20 -8.52
N PRO A 38 15.40 43.36 -7.48
CA PRO A 38 16.09 43.65 -6.21
C PRO A 38 17.61 43.72 -6.38
N PHE A 39 18.13 43.26 -7.52
CA PHE A 39 19.56 43.23 -7.82
C PHE A 39 20.07 44.48 -8.57
N GLU A 40 19.23 45.53 -8.68
CA GLU A 40 19.58 46.78 -9.37
C GLU A 40 20.84 47.45 -8.81
N THR A 41 21.02 47.38 -7.49
CA THR A 41 22.16 47.94 -6.76
C THR A 41 23.48 47.20 -7.01
N LEU A 42 23.42 46.00 -7.59
CA LEU A 42 24.57 45.14 -7.92
C LEU A 42 24.89 45.16 -9.43
N GLY A 43 24.43 46.19 -10.14
CA GLY A 43 24.72 46.41 -11.55
C GLY A 43 23.80 45.66 -12.53
N ASN A 44 22.73 45.03 -12.05
CA ASN A 44 21.64 44.56 -12.92
C ASN A 44 20.72 45.73 -13.29
N THR A 45 20.15 45.77 -14.48
CA THR A 45 19.14 46.79 -14.86
C THR A 45 17.87 46.17 -15.43
N LEU A 46 17.80 44.84 -15.47
CA LEU A 46 16.65 44.13 -16.03
C LEU A 46 15.48 44.10 -15.04
N PRO A 47 14.22 44.16 -15.52
CA PRO A 47 13.05 43.80 -14.73
C PRO A 47 13.20 42.43 -14.06
N LEU A 48 12.63 42.26 -12.87
CA LEU A 48 12.77 41.03 -12.07
C LEU A 48 12.51 39.75 -12.88
N TRP A 49 11.37 39.70 -13.57
CA TRP A 49 10.97 38.50 -14.32
C TRP A 49 11.88 38.23 -15.52
N GLU A 50 12.29 39.27 -16.23
CA GLU A 50 13.25 39.12 -17.34
C GLU A 50 14.59 38.59 -16.83
N TRP A 51 15.05 39.09 -15.69
CA TRP A 51 16.27 38.61 -15.04
C TRP A 51 16.16 37.14 -14.60
N ILE A 52 15.07 36.75 -13.95
CA ILE A 52 14.84 35.36 -13.51
C ILE A 52 14.87 34.41 -14.71
N LEU A 53 14.12 34.73 -15.77
CA LEU A 53 14.06 33.89 -16.97
C LEU A 53 15.43 33.75 -17.64
N GLN A 54 16.16 34.86 -17.79
CA GLN A 54 17.51 34.82 -18.35
C GLN A 54 18.47 34.01 -17.46
N ALA A 55 18.37 34.12 -16.13
CA ALA A 55 19.18 33.37 -15.20
C ALA A 55 18.95 31.85 -15.32
N TRP A 56 17.69 31.41 -15.42
CA TRP A 56 17.34 30.00 -15.64
C TRP A 56 17.84 29.48 -17.00
N HIS A 57 17.69 30.26 -18.06
CA HIS A 57 18.23 29.87 -19.37
C HIS A 57 19.76 29.78 -19.35
N ALA A 58 20.45 30.74 -18.73
CA ALA A 58 21.90 30.75 -18.61
C ALA A 58 22.41 29.50 -17.85
N ILE A 59 21.89 29.23 -16.65
CA ILE A 59 22.33 28.09 -15.85
C ILE A 59 21.99 26.74 -16.52
N SER A 60 20.88 26.65 -17.25
CA SER A 60 20.50 25.42 -17.97
C SER A 60 21.41 25.06 -19.15
N SER A 61 22.24 26.01 -19.62
CA SER A 61 23.22 25.76 -20.67
C SER A 61 24.50 25.07 -20.15
N GLN A 62 24.66 24.95 -18.83
CA GLN A 62 25.80 24.27 -18.22
C GLN A 62 25.69 22.75 -18.39
N SER A 63 26.81 22.12 -18.76
CA SER A 63 26.87 20.69 -19.09
C SER A 63 27.06 19.77 -17.90
N SER A 64 27.58 20.27 -16.76
CA SER A 64 27.86 19.46 -15.58
C SER A 64 27.74 20.28 -14.30
N PHE A 65 27.07 19.71 -13.29
CA PHE A 65 26.99 20.27 -11.94
C PHE A 65 27.84 19.40 -11.03
N ALA A 66 29.04 19.89 -10.71
CA ALA A 66 29.92 19.20 -9.78
C ALA A 66 29.51 19.54 -8.34
N PRO A 67 29.62 18.58 -7.40
CA PRO A 67 29.37 18.84 -5.99
C PRO A 67 30.26 19.97 -5.45
N GLY A 68 29.63 20.97 -4.81
CA GLY A 68 30.33 22.11 -4.23
C GLY A 68 30.88 23.13 -5.24
N SER A 69 30.48 23.06 -6.51
CA SER A 69 30.82 24.11 -7.49
C SER A 69 29.97 25.37 -7.30
N GLU A 70 30.52 26.52 -7.71
CA GLU A 70 29.81 27.81 -7.63
C GLU A 70 28.51 27.79 -8.46
N GLU A 71 28.48 27.04 -9.57
CA GLU A 71 27.28 26.84 -10.39
C GLU A 71 26.20 26.07 -9.64
N THR A 72 26.57 25.02 -8.90
CA THR A 72 25.64 24.23 -8.08
C THR A 72 25.07 25.06 -6.92
N ASP A 73 25.90 25.90 -6.31
CA ASP A 73 25.48 26.84 -5.26
C ASP A 73 24.56 27.94 -5.79
N PHE A 74 24.87 28.49 -6.98
CA PHE A 74 24.02 29.45 -7.66
C PHE A 74 22.68 28.83 -8.06
N LEU A 75 22.69 27.63 -8.64
CA LEU A 75 21.48 26.89 -9.00
C LEU A 75 20.59 26.65 -7.77
N GLY A 76 21.18 26.23 -6.65
CA GLY A 76 20.47 26.04 -5.39
C GLY A 76 19.82 27.32 -4.87
N ALA A 77 20.55 28.44 -4.91
CA ALA A 77 20.02 29.75 -4.51
C ALA A 77 18.90 30.25 -5.44
N LEU A 78 19.07 30.10 -6.75
CA LEU A 78 18.07 30.46 -7.75
C LEU A 78 16.80 29.61 -7.63
N ALA A 79 16.95 28.31 -7.41
CA ALA A 79 15.85 27.38 -7.17
C ALA A 79 15.10 27.75 -5.88
N ALA A 80 15.80 28.01 -4.77
CA ALA A 80 15.18 28.40 -3.50
C ALA A 80 14.40 29.72 -3.60
N PHE A 81 14.98 30.73 -4.25
CA PHE A 81 14.33 32.01 -4.50
C PHE A 81 13.07 31.83 -5.37
N SER A 82 13.21 31.15 -6.51
CA SER A 82 12.11 30.92 -7.46
C SER A 82 10.99 30.11 -6.82
N ARG A 83 11.33 29.08 -6.03
CA ARG A 83 10.38 28.21 -5.31
C ARG A 83 9.49 28.99 -4.36
N ASN A 84 10.08 29.93 -3.61
CA ASN A 84 9.32 30.76 -2.67
C ASN A 84 8.49 31.83 -3.40
N LEU A 85 8.98 32.31 -4.56
CA LEU A 85 8.27 33.29 -5.39
C LEU A 85 6.99 32.73 -6.01
N VAL A 86 7.01 31.48 -6.49
CA VAL A 86 5.82 30.84 -7.10
C VAL A 86 4.83 30.27 -6.08
N ALA A 87 5.20 30.17 -4.80
CA ALA A 87 4.40 29.51 -3.78
C ALA A 87 3.09 30.26 -3.50
N GLY A 88 1.97 29.69 -3.96
CA GLY A 88 0.62 30.25 -3.79
C GLY A 88 0.35 31.48 -4.66
N ASN A 89 1.06 31.64 -5.78
CA ASN A 89 0.89 32.78 -6.69
C ASN A 89 0.75 32.33 -8.14
N GLU A 90 -0.49 32.31 -8.65
CA GLU A 90 -0.82 31.80 -9.99
C GLU A 90 -0.11 32.54 -11.12
N ASP A 91 -0.03 33.86 -11.06
CA ASP A 91 0.66 34.67 -12.08
C ASP A 91 2.14 34.30 -12.20
N SER A 92 2.81 34.12 -11.06
CA SER A 92 4.22 33.74 -10.98
C SER A 92 4.43 32.31 -11.50
N GLN A 93 3.54 31.39 -11.16
CA GLN A 93 3.55 30.02 -11.67
C GLN A 93 3.41 30.00 -13.20
N THR A 94 2.48 30.78 -13.76
CA THR A 94 2.27 30.86 -15.22
C THR A 94 3.47 31.49 -15.93
N LYS A 95 4.07 32.56 -15.38
CA LYS A 95 5.29 33.17 -15.96
C LYS A 95 6.46 32.17 -16.01
N MET A 96 6.61 31.37 -14.95
CA MET A 96 7.66 30.36 -14.84
C MET A 96 7.44 29.15 -15.75
N LEU A 97 6.26 28.96 -16.34
CA LEU A 97 6.03 27.89 -17.32
C LEU A 97 7.02 27.95 -18.50
N SER A 98 7.45 29.15 -18.88
CA SER A 98 8.42 29.36 -19.97
C SER A 98 9.78 28.68 -19.75
N ILE A 99 10.15 28.38 -18.49
CA ILE A 99 11.40 27.69 -18.16
C ILE A 99 11.24 26.17 -17.99
N SER A 100 10.06 25.59 -18.25
CA SER A 100 9.79 24.17 -17.97
C SER A 100 10.83 23.22 -18.57
N ASN A 101 11.26 23.48 -19.80
CA ASN A 101 12.28 22.68 -20.49
C ASN A 101 13.66 22.81 -19.84
N ALA A 102 14.03 24.04 -19.44
CA ALA A 102 15.27 24.30 -18.73
C ALA A 102 15.29 23.59 -17.37
N LEU A 103 14.19 23.67 -16.62
CA LEU A 103 14.02 22.99 -15.35
C LEU A 103 14.08 21.46 -15.50
N HIS A 104 13.41 20.90 -16.52
CA HIS A 104 13.47 19.46 -16.81
C HIS A 104 14.91 18.99 -17.09
N ASN A 105 15.66 19.71 -17.93
CA ASN A 105 17.04 19.37 -18.25
C ASN A 105 17.96 19.45 -17.03
N LEU A 106 17.78 20.47 -16.19
CA LEU A 106 18.53 20.62 -14.93
C LEU A 106 18.20 19.50 -13.96
N LEU A 107 16.92 19.18 -13.76
CA LEU A 107 16.51 18.04 -12.94
C LEU A 107 17.07 16.71 -13.48
N PHE A 108 17.09 16.53 -14.80
CA PHE A 108 17.69 15.36 -15.41
C PHE A 108 19.19 15.24 -15.08
N SER A 109 19.96 16.33 -15.20
CA SER A 109 21.38 16.36 -14.80
C SER A 109 21.57 16.09 -13.30
N MET A 110 20.74 16.72 -12.47
CA MET A 110 20.80 16.59 -11.00
C MET A 110 20.29 15.23 -10.47
N SER A 111 19.55 14.48 -11.29
CA SER A 111 19.04 13.14 -10.98
C SER A 111 20.00 11.99 -11.33
N SER A 112 21.23 12.31 -11.75
CA SER A 112 22.24 11.28 -11.99
C SER A 112 22.67 10.59 -10.70
N TYR A 113 23.04 9.31 -10.79
CA TYR A 113 23.48 8.54 -9.62
C TYR A 113 24.67 9.20 -8.91
N GLU A 114 25.64 9.73 -9.66
CA GLU A 114 26.81 10.44 -9.12
C GLU A 114 26.40 11.68 -8.30
N VAL A 115 25.43 12.45 -8.79
CA VAL A 115 24.94 13.65 -8.09
C VAL A 115 24.08 13.28 -6.88
N LEU A 116 23.17 12.31 -7.02
CA LEU A 116 22.29 11.88 -5.93
C LEU A 116 23.03 11.16 -4.80
N SER A 117 24.18 10.54 -5.09
CA SER A 117 25.06 9.94 -4.08
C SER A 117 25.85 10.98 -3.27
N ASN A 118 25.78 12.27 -3.65
CA ASN A 118 26.52 13.33 -2.98
C ASN A 118 25.60 14.20 -2.12
N GLU A 119 25.82 14.18 -0.81
CA GLU A 119 25.01 14.94 0.15
C GLU A 119 25.00 16.46 -0.10
N ASN A 120 26.05 17.02 -0.70
CA ASN A 120 26.13 18.45 -0.99
C ASN A 120 25.22 18.88 -2.15
N CYS A 121 24.83 17.95 -3.03
CA CYS A 121 23.94 18.24 -4.16
C CYS A 121 22.47 18.07 -3.80
N LEU A 122 22.15 17.26 -2.78
CA LEU A 122 20.77 17.00 -2.36
C LEU A 122 19.97 18.26 -2.02
N PRO A 123 20.50 19.28 -1.30
CA PRO A 123 19.77 20.52 -1.05
C PRO A 123 19.33 21.24 -2.34
N THR A 124 20.20 21.29 -3.35
CA THR A 124 19.89 21.89 -4.65
C THR A 124 18.84 21.06 -5.41
N THR A 125 19.00 19.73 -5.45
CA THR A 125 18.01 18.84 -6.07
C THR A 125 16.64 18.94 -5.41
N ARG A 126 16.57 18.92 -4.07
CA ARG A 126 15.32 19.14 -3.31
C ARG A 126 14.69 20.49 -3.64
N ALA A 127 15.49 21.57 -3.72
CA ALA A 127 14.99 22.90 -4.06
C ALA A 127 14.36 22.95 -5.46
N LEU A 128 14.95 22.26 -6.45
CA LEU A 128 14.41 22.15 -7.81
C LEU A 128 13.10 21.35 -7.86
N VAL A 129 13.04 20.22 -7.15
CA VAL A 129 11.81 19.40 -7.08
C VAL A 129 10.70 20.16 -6.34
N GLN A 130 11.03 20.87 -5.26
CA GLN A 130 10.04 21.67 -4.56
C GLN A 130 9.60 22.91 -5.36
N LEU A 131 10.48 23.50 -6.17
CA LEU A 131 10.08 24.52 -7.15
C LEU A 131 9.03 23.94 -8.11
N LEU A 132 9.28 22.76 -8.66
CA LEU A 132 8.33 22.07 -9.53
C LEU A 132 6.98 21.81 -8.82
N ALA A 133 7.02 21.32 -7.57
CA ALA A 133 5.82 21.10 -6.77
C ALA A 133 5.01 22.38 -6.55
N ASN A 134 5.68 23.49 -6.23
CA ASN A 134 5.04 24.79 -6.00
C ASN A 134 4.55 25.44 -7.31
N MET A 135 5.19 25.16 -8.45
CA MET A 135 4.75 25.65 -9.76
C MET A 135 3.39 25.08 -10.16
N ILE A 136 3.14 23.80 -9.86
CA ILE A 136 1.89 23.11 -10.23
C ILE A 136 0.80 23.21 -9.15
N ALA A 137 1.16 23.56 -7.91
CA ALA A 137 0.24 23.63 -6.77
C ALA A 137 -0.94 24.59 -7.05
N GLY A 138 -2.16 24.04 -7.05
CA GLY A 138 -3.40 24.79 -7.29
C GLY A 138 -3.60 25.31 -8.73
N ASN A 139 -2.66 25.06 -9.65
CA ASN A 139 -2.69 25.65 -11.00
C ASN A 139 -2.84 24.59 -12.10
N ALA A 140 -4.09 24.35 -12.53
CA ALA A 140 -4.41 23.33 -13.53
C ALA A 140 -3.77 23.60 -14.90
N VAL A 141 -3.60 24.86 -15.27
CA VAL A 141 -2.98 25.25 -16.55
C VAL A 141 -1.51 24.83 -16.56
N VAL A 142 -0.76 25.19 -15.52
CA VAL A 142 0.66 24.84 -15.39
C VAL A 142 0.83 23.33 -15.19
N SER A 143 -0.01 22.71 -14.35
CA SER A 143 0.01 21.27 -14.10
C SER A 143 -0.22 20.45 -15.38
N SER A 144 -1.26 20.79 -16.16
CA SER A 144 -1.57 20.09 -17.42
C SER A 144 -0.50 20.28 -18.51
N ALA A 145 0.27 21.37 -18.47
CA ALA A 145 1.39 21.58 -19.37
C ALA A 145 2.64 20.78 -18.95
N ILE A 146 2.96 20.74 -17.66
CA ILE A 146 4.22 20.17 -17.14
C ILE A 146 4.10 18.66 -16.86
N PHE A 147 3.04 18.23 -16.17
CA PHE A 147 2.97 16.86 -15.65
C PHE A 147 3.06 15.78 -16.74
N PRO A 148 2.42 15.90 -17.91
CA PRO A 148 2.60 14.94 -19.00
C PRO A 148 4.05 14.83 -19.49
N GLN A 149 4.82 15.93 -19.42
CA GLN A 149 6.24 15.94 -19.83
C GLN A 149 7.14 15.22 -18.82
N LEU A 150 6.72 15.09 -17.56
CA LEU A 150 7.44 14.32 -16.54
C LEU A 150 7.16 12.83 -16.63
N VAL A 151 5.94 12.45 -17.02
CA VAL A 151 5.47 11.05 -17.01
C VAL A 151 5.75 10.33 -18.33
N LYS A 152 5.56 10.99 -19.47
CA LYS A 152 5.68 10.38 -20.81
C LYS A 152 7.09 9.98 -21.26
N PRO A 153 8.19 10.63 -20.83
CA PRO A 153 9.53 10.22 -21.27
C PRO A 153 9.82 8.75 -20.97
N PRO A 154 10.65 8.06 -21.78
CA PRO A 154 10.96 6.64 -21.62
C PRO A 154 11.78 6.37 -20.35
N PHE A 155 11.77 5.11 -19.91
CA PHE A 155 12.29 4.68 -18.60
C PHE A 155 13.72 5.14 -18.33
N ASP A 156 14.66 4.86 -19.24
CA ASP A 156 16.08 5.16 -19.09
C ASP A 156 16.37 6.67 -18.97
N GLY A 157 15.43 7.52 -19.39
CA GLY A 157 15.51 8.97 -19.35
C GLY A 157 14.58 9.65 -18.34
N ASN A 158 13.74 8.89 -17.63
CA ASN A 158 12.66 9.49 -16.86
C ASN A 158 13.16 10.07 -15.52
N VAL A 159 13.01 11.38 -15.35
CA VAL A 159 13.52 12.10 -14.19
C VAL A 159 12.85 11.69 -12.87
N LEU A 160 11.55 11.40 -12.89
CA LEU A 160 10.82 10.96 -11.68
C LEU A 160 11.28 9.58 -11.23
N ILE A 161 11.51 8.67 -12.17
CA ILE A 161 12.05 7.32 -11.90
C ILE A 161 13.43 7.39 -11.25
N ARG A 162 14.30 8.29 -11.74
CA ARG A 162 15.66 8.48 -11.22
C ARG A 162 15.63 9.11 -9.82
N LEU A 163 14.81 10.14 -9.62
CA LEU A 163 14.69 10.82 -8.33
C LEU A 163 14.06 9.92 -7.25
N LEU A 164 13.06 9.09 -7.60
CA LEU A 164 12.46 8.09 -6.71
C LEU A 164 13.43 6.97 -6.30
N ALA A 165 14.57 6.83 -7.00
CA ALA A 165 15.61 5.87 -6.63
C ALA A 165 16.55 6.40 -5.53
N SER A 166 16.39 7.65 -5.08
CA SER A 166 17.19 8.23 -4.02
C SER A 166 16.68 7.80 -2.64
N ASP A 167 17.61 7.43 -1.77
CA ASP A 167 17.36 7.11 -0.36
C ASP A 167 17.08 8.36 0.50
N ASP A 168 17.11 9.56 -0.10
CA ASP A 168 16.85 10.80 0.62
C ASP A 168 15.36 11.05 0.86
N ASP A 169 14.91 10.89 2.09
CA ASP A 169 13.49 11.02 2.46
C ASP A 169 12.94 12.43 2.25
N ARG A 170 13.77 13.48 2.39
CA ARG A 170 13.35 14.86 2.11
C ARG A 170 13.09 15.11 0.63
N LEU A 171 13.90 14.52 -0.25
CA LEU A 171 13.66 14.50 -1.69
C LEU A 171 12.43 13.66 -2.00
N GLY A 172 12.28 12.51 -1.35
CA GLY A 172 11.08 11.67 -1.38
C GLY A 172 9.80 12.46 -1.10
N PHE A 173 9.76 13.17 0.03
CA PHE A 173 8.67 14.07 0.39
C PHE A 173 8.40 15.12 -0.71
N ALA A 174 9.42 15.82 -1.20
CA ALA A 174 9.25 16.81 -2.27
C ALA A 174 8.67 16.17 -3.56
N LEU A 175 9.06 14.94 -3.91
CA LEU A 175 8.49 14.20 -5.04
C LEU A 175 7.03 13.83 -4.80
N THR A 176 6.68 13.39 -3.59
CA THR A 176 5.27 13.11 -3.26
C THR A 176 4.42 14.37 -3.40
N MET A 177 4.92 15.56 -3.02
CA MET A 177 4.20 16.82 -3.26
C MET A 177 3.99 17.11 -4.76
N VAL A 178 4.97 16.82 -5.62
CA VAL A 178 4.79 16.96 -7.08
C VAL A 178 3.65 16.05 -7.55
N LEU A 179 3.65 14.78 -7.13
CA LEU A 179 2.66 13.81 -7.55
C LEU A 179 1.27 14.17 -7.01
N THR A 180 1.13 14.44 -5.70
CA THR A 180 -0.13 14.82 -5.05
C THR A 180 -0.73 16.07 -5.68
N ASN A 181 0.06 17.12 -5.92
CA ASN A 181 -0.44 18.36 -6.54
C ASN A 181 -0.87 18.11 -8.00
N ALA A 182 -0.15 17.25 -8.72
CA ALA A 182 -0.52 16.90 -10.09
C ALA A 182 -1.81 16.08 -10.14
N THR A 183 -1.98 15.11 -9.26
CA THR A 183 -3.17 14.24 -9.25
C THR A 183 -4.41 14.91 -8.70
N ASP A 184 -4.27 15.89 -7.79
CA ASP A 184 -5.36 16.71 -7.27
C ASP A 184 -5.90 17.70 -8.31
N VAL A 185 -5.01 18.47 -8.93
CA VAL A 185 -5.40 19.64 -9.75
C VAL A 185 -5.60 19.29 -11.23
N TYR A 186 -5.02 18.20 -11.71
CA TYR A 186 -5.16 17.75 -13.09
C TYR A 186 -5.93 16.42 -13.14
N PRO A 187 -7.24 16.43 -13.50
CA PRO A 187 -8.09 15.24 -13.46
C PRO A 187 -7.57 14.04 -14.28
N ALA A 188 -6.83 14.29 -15.36
CA ALA A 188 -6.21 13.23 -16.16
C ALA A 188 -4.85 12.74 -15.59
N GLY A 189 -4.34 13.35 -14.52
CA GLY A 189 -3.07 13.03 -13.88
C GLY A 189 -3.05 11.62 -13.31
N THR A 190 -4.08 11.23 -12.55
CA THR A 190 -4.20 9.85 -12.04
C THR A 190 -4.26 8.85 -13.19
N LYS A 191 -4.99 9.15 -14.26
CA LYS A 191 -5.07 8.29 -15.46
C LYS A 191 -3.72 8.13 -16.17
N LEU A 192 -2.90 9.18 -16.24
CA LEU A 192 -1.55 9.11 -16.81
C LEU A 192 -0.63 8.18 -16.02
N LEU A 193 -0.77 8.15 -14.69
CA LEU A 193 0.04 7.30 -13.81
C LEU A 193 -0.36 5.82 -13.87
N ILE A 194 -1.65 5.50 -14.03
CA ILE A 194 -2.12 4.10 -13.98
C ILE A 194 -2.14 3.40 -15.34
N THR A 195 -2.07 4.14 -16.45
CA THR A 195 -2.22 3.55 -17.79
C THR A 195 -0.96 2.79 -18.19
N ARG A 196 -1.09 1.48 -18.39
CA ARG A 196 -0.03 0.65 -18.98
C ARG A 196 0.17 1.04 -20.45
N ASN A 197 1.32 1.58 -20.77
CA ASN A 197 1.69 1.98 -22.13
C ASN A 197 3.21 1.83 -22.29
N ASP A 198 3.66 1.10 -23.31
CA ASP A 198 5.08 0.86 -23.59
C ASP A 198 5.88 2.15 -23.83
N HIS A 199 5.18 3.27 -24.09
CA HIS A 199 5.75 4.58 -24.36
C HIS A 199 5.60 5.58 -23.19
N SER A 200 5.11 5.15 -22.01
CA SER A 200 4.92 6.02 -20.84
C SER A 200 5.41 5.35 -19.57
N CYS A 201 6.02 6.12 -18.69
CA CYS A 201 6.57 5.61 -17.43
C CYS A 201 5.58 5.65 -16.26
N GLY A 202 4.32 6.04 -16.48
CA GLY A 202 3.33 6.22 -15.40
C GLY A 202 3.28 5.04 -14.42
N LEU A 203 3.09 3.83 -14.95
CA LEU A 203 2.98 2.64 -14.10
C LEU A 203 4.30 2.33 -13.37
N SER A 204 5.44 2.51 -14.03
CA SER A 204 6.77 2.34 -13.42
C SER A 204 7.04 3.37 -12.32
N ILE A 205 6.52 4.60 -12.46
CA ILE A 205 6.58 5.64 -11.42
C ILE A 205 5.77 5.20 -10.21
N ILE A 206 4.53 4.72 -10.41
CA ILE A 206 3.69 4.21 -9.31
C ILE A 206 4.33 2.99 -8.64
N GLU A 207 4.89 2.05 -9.39
CA GLU A 207 5.55 0.87 -8.82
C GLU A 207 6.75 1.25 -7.94
N ARG A 208 7.55 2.24 -8.37
CA ARG A 208 8.66 2.79 -7.56
C ARG A 208 8.17 3.57 -6.36
N LEU A 209 7.12 4.36 -6.51
CA LEU A 209 6.48 5.08 -5.39
C LEU A 209 5.97 4.10 -4.33
N LEU A 210 5.29 3.02 -4.73
CA LEU A 210 4.79 2.00 -3.79
C LEU A 210 5.92 1.35 -3.00
N ARG A 211 7.04 1.03 -3.66
CA ARG A 211 8.25 0.54 -2.97
C ARG A 211 8.77 1.56 -1.96
N ARG A 212 8.87 2.84 -2.33
CA ARG A 212 9.30 3.91 -1.42
C ARG A 212 8.33 4.15 -0.26
N ILE A 213 7.02 3.96 -0.48
CA ILE A 213 6.02 4.04 0.61
C ILE A 213 6.26 2.93 1.64
N GLU A 214 6.63 1.71 1.21
CA GLU A 214 7.01 0.66 2.15
C GLU A 214 8.28 1.04 2.93
N ASP A 215 9.32 1.55 2.25
CA ASP A 215 10.55 2.01 2.92
C ASP A 215 10.23 3.11 3.96
N TRP A 216 9.44 4.12 3.58
CA TRP A 216 9.08 5.25 4.44
C TRP A 216 8.21 4.84 5.62
N PHE A 217 7.37 3.81 5.48
CA PHE A 217 6.59 3.31 6.61
C PHE A 217 7.49 2.87 7.78
N GLU A 218 8.70 2.39 7.47
CA GLU A 218 9.68 1.94 8.45
C GLU A 218 10.67 3.06 8.86
N SER A 219 11.07 3.92 7.92
CA SER A 219 12.21 4.85 8.10
C SER A 219 11.85 6.33 8.26
N ASP A 220 10.65 6.77 7.84
CA ASP A 220 10.28 8.19 7.78
C ASP A 220 9.94 8.74 9.17
N VAL A 221 10.94 9.35 9.82
CA VAL A 221 10.85 9.87 11.19
C VAL A 221 9.70 10.86 11.37
N ASP A 222 9.45 11.73 10.40
CA ASP A 222 8.39 12.73 10.46
C ASP A 222 7.06 12.22 9.85
N GLY A 223 7.08 11.06 9.19
CA GLY A 223 5.95 10.45 8.48
C GLY A 223 5.42 11.28 7.30
N LEU A 224 6.09 12.35 6.91
CA LEU A 224 5.60 13.31 5.92
C LEU A 224 5.57 12.72 4.50
N ALA A 225 6.62 11.98 4.12
CA ALA A 225 6.71 11.32 2.82
C ALA A 225 5.73 10.16 2.74
N PHE A 226 5.63 9.34 3.80
CA PHE A 226 4.64 8.28 3.88
C PHE A 226 3.20 8.82 3.75
N ASN A 227 2.84 9.84 4.53
CA ASN A 227 1.49 10.42 4.53
C ASN A 227 1.11 11.01 3.16
N ASN A 228 2.03 11.70 2.48
CA ASN A 228 1.76 12.21 1.13
C ASN A 228 1.72 11.10 0.09
N GLY A 229 2.58 10.09 0.21
CA GLY A 229 2.53 8.89 -0.62
C GLY A 229 1.18 8.17 -0.51
N TYR A 230 0.67 8.03 0.71
CA TYR A 230 -0.64 7.47 0.99
C TYR A 230 -1.79 8.31 0.41
N GLU A 231 -1.69 9.65 0.48
CA GLU A 231 -2.69 10.55 -0.11
C GLU A 231 -2.82 10.36 -1.63
N ILE A 232 -1.72 10.12 -2.35
CA ILE A 232 -1.76 9.81 -3.79
C ILE A 232 -2.62 8.57 -4.06
N ILE A 233 -2.49 7.53 -3.22
CA ILE A 233 -3.31 6.32 -3.35
C ILE A 233 -4.77 6.62 -3.00
N CYS A 234 -5.03 7.44 -1.98
CA CYS A 234 -6.39 7.90 -1.66
C CYS A 234 -7.04 8.61 -2.84
N GLN A 235 -6.31 9.50 -3.53
CA GLN A 235 -6.79 10.20 -4.72
C GLN A 235 -7.07 9.24 -5.89
N ILE A 236 -6.25 8.19 -6.07
CA ILE A 236 -6.50 7.14 -7.07
C ILE A 236 -7.78 6.34 -6.74
N ILE A 237 -8.02 6.04 -5.47
CA ILE A 237 -9.24 5.36 -5.02
C ILE A 237 -10.46 6.24 -5.26
N GLN A 238 -10.40 7.51 -4.85
CA GLN A 238 -11.48 8.49 -5.03
C GLN A 238 -11.78 8.77 -6.50
N ALA A 239 -10.77 8.71 -7.37
CA ALA A 239 -10.93 8.81 -8.82
C ALA A 239 -11.52 7.54 -9.48
N GLY A 240 -11.79 6.47 -8.71
CA GLY A 240 -12.35 5.21 -9.22
C GLY A 240 -11.35 4.37 -10.03
N HIS A 241 -10.05 4.64 -9.88
CA HIS A 241 -8.99 4.08 -10.72
C HIS A 241 -8.26 2.88 -10.09
N LEU A 242 -8.62 2.51 -8.85
CA LEU A 242 -7.93 1.46 -8.10
C LEU A 242 -7.92 0.10 -8.82
N SER A 243 -9.07 -0.40 -9.29
CA SER A 243 -9.15 -1.68 -10.02
C SER A 243 -8.24 -1.69 -11.26
N THR A 244 -8.25 -0.60 -12.03
CA THR A 244 -7.39 -0.45 -13.21
C THR A 244 -5.91 -0.49 -12.83
N LEU A 245 -5.51 0.23 -11.78
CA LEU A 245 -4.14 0.20 -11.29
C LEU A 245 -3.74 -1.20 -10.81
N TYR A 246 -4.58 -1.85 -10.00
CA TYR A 246 -4.29 -3.16 -9.42
C TYR A 246 -4.05 -4.22 -10.51
N ILE A 247 -4.89 -4.22 -11.55
CA ILE A 247 -4.73 -5.11 -12.71
C ILE A 247 -3.47 -4.75 -13.50
N ALA A 248 -3.18 -3.46 -13.69
CA ALA A 248 -2.00 -3.03 -14.43
C ALA A 248 -0.67 -3.45 -13.75
N LEU A 249 -0.64 -3.46 -12.41
CA LEU A 249 0.51 -3.88 -11.58
C LEU A 249 0.71 -5.40 -11.53
N GLN A 250 -0.19 -6.19 -12.11
CA GLN A 250 0.00 -7.64 -12.16
C GLN A 250 1.15 -7.98 -13.12
N HIS A 251 2.20 -8.59 -12.57
CA HIS A 251 3.36 -8.98 -13.36
C HIS A 251 2.99 -10.18 -14.27
N PRO A 252 3.43 -10.23 -15.55
CA PRO A 252 3.08 -11.33 -16.46
C PRO A 252 3.72 -12.70 -16.12
N SER A 253 4.59 -12.78 -15.12
CA SER A 253 5.30 -14.01 -14.77
C SER A 253 4.36 -14.99 -14.06
N LYS A 254 4.32 -16.23 -14.53
CA LYS A 254 3.52 -17.31 -13.91
C LYS A 254 3.98 -17.71 -12.50
N GLU A 255 5.17 -17.27 -12.08
CA GLU A 255 5.78 -17.71 -10.82
C GLU A 255 5.36 -16.84 -9.61
N GLU A 256 5.03 -15.56 -9.82
CA GLU A 256 4.62 -14.65 -8.75
C GLU A 256 3.14 -14.28 -8.93
N PRO A 257 2.22 -14.85 -8.12
CA PRO A 257 0.77 -14.66 -8.31
C PRO A 257 0.28 -13.28 -7.89
N ILE A 258 1.01 -12.60 -7.00
CA ILE A 258 0.76 -11.24 -6.54
C ILE A 258 2.11 -10.51 -6.40
N SER A 259 2.23 -9.34 -7.03
CA SER A 259 3.45 -8.54 -6.96
C SER A 259 3.58 -7.81 -5.62
N ALA A 260 4.79 -7.38 -5.26
CA ALA A 260 5.01 -6.54 -4.07
C ALA A 260 4.14 -5.27 -4.12
N ALA A 261 4.10 -4.60 -5.27
CA ALA A 261 3.28 -3.40 -5.46
C ALA A 261 1.77 -3.66 -5.25
N GLN A 262 1.25 -4.80 -5.70
CA GLN A 262 -0.13 -5.20 -5.42
C GLN A 262 -0.38 -5.43 -3.93
N LEU A 263 0.59 -6.05 -3.24
CA LEU A 263 0.53 -6.26 -1.79
C LEU A 263 0.52 -4.93 -1.02
N THR A 264 1.39 -3.99 -1.39
CA THR A 264 1.39 -2.62 -0.84
C THR A 264 0.02 -1.95 -1.03
N ILE A 265 -0.57 -2.06 -2.23
CA ILE A 265 -1.91 -1.52 -2.50
C ILE A 265 -2.97 -2.13 -1.58
N LEU A 266 -2.93 -3.44 -1.32
CA LEU A 266 -3.86 -4.07 -0.38
C LEU A 266 -3.69 -3.53 1.05
N LYS A 267 -2.44 -3.34 1.51
CA LYS A 267 -2.15 -2.74 2.84
C LYS A 267 -2.69 -1.31 2.94
N LEU A 268 -2.46 -0.48 1.94
CA LEU A 268 -2.95 0.90 1.91
C LEU A 268 -4.48 0.97 1.77
N LEU A 269 -5.09 0.05 1.02
CA LEU A 269 -6.54 -0.08 0.93
C LEU A 269 -7.17 -0.47 2.28
N ASP A 270 -6.57 -1.43 2.99
CA ASP A 270 -7.00 -1.80 4.34
C ASP A 270 -6.99 -0.58 5.28
N ALA A 271 -5.88 0.17 5.29
CA ALA A 271 -5.77 1.42 6.05
C ALA A 271 -6.84 2.45 5.64
N TYR A 272 -7.12 2.60 4.34
CA TYR A 272 -8.15 3.51 3.81
C TYR A 272 -9.56 3.15 4.27
N ILE A 273 -9.90 1.85 4.25
CA ILE A 273 -11.22 1.39 4.68
C ILE A 273 -11.42 1.59 6.19
N GLN A 274 -10.36 1.44 6.98
CA GLN A 274 -10.38 1.65 8.43
C GLN A 274 -10.43 3.14 8.82
N SER A 275 -9.69 4.00 8.13
CA SER A 275 -9.59 5.44 8.41
C SER A 275 -10.82 6.24 7.99
N SER A 276 -11.63 5.72 7.06
CA SER A 276 -12.84 6.35 6.50
C SER A 276 -14.01 6.53 7.48
N ARG A 277 -13.76 6.72 8.78
CA ARG A 277 -14.78 6.91 9.83
C ARG A 277 -15.39 8.32 9.88
N SER A 278 -14.87 9.32 9.17
CA SER A 278 -15.41 10.70 9.35
C SER A 278 -15.33 11.71 8.19
N SER A 279 -14.66 11.51 7.05
CA SER A 279 -14.65 12.56 6.00
C SER A 279 -14.46 12.14 4.52
N TYR A 280 -14.18 10.89 4.19
CA TYR A 280 -13.99 10.45 2.80
C TYR A 280 -15.23 9.68 2.30
N ARG A 281 -16.13 10.41 1.63
CA ARG A 281 -17.49 9.97 1.26
C ARG A 281 -17.58 9.10 0.01
N THR A 282 -16.48 8.81 -0.69
CA THR A 282 -16.48 8.07 -1.96
C THR A 282 -15.83 6.71 -1.81
N TYR A 283 -16.57 5.78 -1.21
CA TYR A 283 -16.37 4.36 -1.43
C TYR A 283 -17.17 3.99 -2.68
N VAL A 284 -16.50 3.58 -3.76
CA VAL A 284 -17.16 3.10 -4.97
C VAL A 284 -16.85 1.60 -5.15
N PRO A 285 -17.80 0.70 -4.87
CA PRO A 285 -17.72 -0.74 -5.13
C PRO A 285 -17.20 -1.12 -6.53
N ALA A 286 -17.50 -0.30 -7.55
CA ALA A 286 -16.94 -0.49 -8.89
C ALA A 286 -15.40 -0.45 -8.94
N SER A 287 -14.75 0.28 -8.02
CA SER A 287 -13.28 0.35 -7.92
C SER A 287 -12.65 -0.90 -7.29
N LEU A 288 -13.47 -1.83 -6.77
CA LEU A 288 -13.04 -3.02 -6.04
C LEU A 288 -13.35 -4.34 -6.76
N GLN A 289 -13.75 -4.28 -8.02
CA GLN A 289 -14.03 -5.45 -8.86
C GLN A 289 -12.87 -6.46 -8.93
N PHE A 290 -11.63 -6.02 -8.67
CA PHE A 290 -10.47 -6.90 -8.64
C PHE A 290 -10.44 -7.84 -7.42
N LEU A 291 -11.13 -7.52 -6.31
CA LEU A 291 -11.01 -8.27 -5.05
C LEU A 291 -11.48 -9.72 -5.17
N ILE A 292 -12.66 -9.96 -5.73
CA ILE A 292 -13.22 -11.31 -5.88
C ILE A 292 -12.32 -12.21 -6.75
N PRO A 293 -11.94 -11.83 -7.99
CA PRO A 293 -11.08 -12.67 -8.82
C PRO A 293 -9.68 -12.87 -8.18
N THR A 294 -9.09 -11.81 -7.62
CA THR A 294 -7.80 -11.90 -6.93
C THR A 294 -7.85 -12.88 -5.76
N THR A 295 -8.84 -12.73 -4.87
CA THR A 295 -8.99 -13.61 -3.71
C THR A 295 -9.26 -15.05 -4.14
N THR A 296 -10.04 -15.25 -5.21
CA THR A 296 -10.30 -16.57 -5.78
C THR A 296 -9.02 -17.23 -6.32
N THR A 297 -8.17 -16.48 -7.01
CA THR A 297 -6.87 -17.00 -7.46
C THR A 297 -5.97 -17.35 -6.28
N LEU A 298 -5.87 -16.46 -5.29
CA LEU A 298 -5.00 -16.66 -4.13
C LEU A 298 -5.49 -17.81 -3.24
N ILE A 299 -6.79 -17.93 -2.98
CA ILE A 299 -7.33 -19.01 -2.15
C ILE A 299 -7.14 -20.37 -2.80
N ASN A 300 -7.32 -20.47 -4.12
CA ASN A 300 -7.10 -21.72 -4.85
C ASN A 300 -5.62 -22.12 -4.85
N LEU A 301 -4.72 -21.16 -5.04
CA LEU A 301 -3.28 -21.40 -5.00
C LEU A 301 -2.83 -21.85 -3.61
N VAL A 302 -3.23 -21.11 -2.57
CA VAL A 302 -2.88 -21.46 -1.19
C VAL A 302 -3.48 -22.81 -0.81
N ARG A 303 -4.72 -23.11 -1.23
CA ARG A 303 -5.35 -24.43 -1.04
C ARG A 303 -4.49 -25.54 -1.64
N GLU A 304 -4.05 -25.41 -2.89
CA GLU A 304 -3.21 -26.41 -3.56
C GLU A 304 -1.88 -26.63 -2.85
N LEU A 305 -1.26 -25.57 -2.33
CA LEU A 305 -0.05 -25.65 -1.52
C LEU A 305 -0.30 -26.38 -0.20
N MET A 306 -1.39 -26.05 0.50
CA MET A 306 -1.78 -26.69 1.75
C MET A 306 -2.12 -28.17 1.54
N ASP A 307 -2.88 -28.50 0.51
CA ASP A 307 -3.28 -29.87 0.18
C ASP A 307 -2.06 -30.74 -0.21
N SER A 308 -1.11 -30.18 -0.96
CA SER A 308 0.17 -30.83 -1.26
C SER A 308 0.98 -31.10 0.01
N ALA A 309 0.95 -30.19 0.99
CA ALA A 309 1.64 -30.35 2.27
C ALA A 309 1.01 -31.44 3.15
N VAL A 310 -0.33 -31.53 3.15
CA VAL A 310 -1.09 -32.60 3.81
C VAL A 310 -0.81 -33.95 3.15
N SER A 311 -0.89 -34.03 1.82
CA SER A 311 -0.69 -35.28 1.06
C SER A 311 0.74 -35.83 1.18
N ALA A 312 1.75 -34.97 1.31
CA ALA A 312 3.13 -35.39 1.52
C ALA A 312 3.34 -36.18 2.83
N GLU A 313 2.41 -36.07 3.78
CA GLU A 313 2.44 -36.69 5.11
C GLU A 313 1.95 -38.14 5.12
N THR A 314 0.98 -38.47 4.25
CA THR A 314 0.41 -39.83 4.17
C THR A 314 1.38 -40.85 3.53
N ASP A 315 2.40 -40.37 2.80
CA ASP A 315 3.41 -41.21 2.15
C ASP A 315 4.69 -41.39 3.00
N ARG A 316 4.76 -42.48 3.79
CA ARG A 316 5.90 -43.12 4.51
C ARG A 316 7.11 -42.25 5.01
N PRO A 317 7.58 -42.45 6.27
CA PRO A 317 8.58 -41.62 6.94
C PRO A 317 10.07 -41.88 6.59
N GLU A 318 10.42 -42.73 5.63
CA GLU A 318 11.83 -43.15 5.41
C GLU A 318 12.65 -42.25 4.45
N LYS A 319 12.10 -41.13 3.96
CA LYS A 319 12.82 -40.16 3.11
C LYS A 319 12.68 -38.73 3.65
N ASN A 320 13.01 -38.52 4.93
CA ASN A 320 12.63 -37.31 5.69
C ASN A 320 13.39 -36.02 5.34
N GLU A 321 14.67 -36.03 4.98
CA GLU A 321 15.41 -34.75 4.82
C GLU A 321 14.95 -33.88 3.64
N LYS A 322 14.52 -34.48 2.51
CA LYS A 322 14.01 -33.71 1.35
C LYS A 322 12.54 -33.32 1.48
N LYS A 323 11.77 -34.00 2.36
CA LYS A 323 10.34 -33.76 2.57
C LYS A 323 10.09 -32.75 3.70
N GLU A 324 10.88 -32.74 4.76
CA GLU A 324 10.85 -31.66 5.77
C GLU A 324 11.22 -30.31 5.16
N LYS A 325 12.18 -30.29 4.21
CA LYS A 325 12.50 -29.10 3.40
C LYS A 325 11.30 -28.57 2.61
N ARG A 326 10.36 -29.43 2.21
CA ARG A 326 9.13 -29.03 1.50
C ARG A 326 8.06 -28.43 2.41
N PHE A 327 7.99 -28.86 3.67
CA PHE A 327 7.12 -28.22 4.66
C PHE A 327 7.68 -26.88 5.12
N SER A 328 9.00 -26.77 5.28
CA SER A 328 9.67 -25.47 5.42
C SER A 328 9.67 -24.62 4.14
N ASP A 329 9.37 -25.22 2.97
CA ASP A 329 9.04 -24.51 1.73
C ASP A 329 7.55 -24.13 1.60
N VAL A 330 6.66 -24.55 2.53
CA VAL A 330 5.39 -23.84 2.77
C VAL A 330 5.72 -22.54 3.51
N ARG A 331 6.62 -21.75 2.93
CA ARG A 331 6.78 -20.35 3.27
C ARG A 331 5.51 -19.70 2.75
N PHE A 332 4.72 -19.21 3.68
CA PHE A 332 3.59 -18.33 3.41
C PHE A 332 4.13 -17.04 2.83
N GLY A 333 4.50 -17.07 1.54
CA GLY A 333 5.00 -15.92 0.82
C GLY A 333 3.90 -14.90 0.57
N LYS A 334 4.18 -13.93 -0.30
CA LYS A 334 3.28 -12.83 -0.65
C LYS A 334 1.85 -13.27 -0.99
N SER A 335 1.66 -14.46 -1.56
CA SER A 335 0.34 -15.03 -1.88
C SER A 335 -0.54 -15.25 -0.66
N TYR A 336 0.04 -15.70 0.45
CA TYR A 336 -0.71 -15.99 1.68
C TYR A 336 -1.03 -14.70 2.42
N GLU A 337 -0.05 -13.81 2.55
CA GLU A 337 -0.25 -12.45 3.09
C GLU A 337 -1.32 -11.70 2.28
N GLY A 338 -1.21 -11.73 0.95
CA GLY A 338 -2.20 -11.17 0.04
C GLY A 338 -3.59 -11.79 0.23
N LEU A 339 -3.69 -13.11 0.43
CA LEU A 339 -4.97 -13.77 0.72
C LEU A 339 -5.57 -13.26 2.03
N ILE A 340 -4.79 -13.18 3.11
CA ILE A 340 -5.27 -12.66 4.40
C ILE A 340 -5.76 -11.23 4.25
N LEU A 341 -4.97 -10.36 3.61
CA LEU A 341 -5.34 -8.95 3.39
C LEU A 341 -6.63 -8.84 2.58
N CYS A 342 -6.76 -9.59 1.49
CA CYS A 342 -7.98 -9.64 0.70
C CYS A 342 -9.19 -10.07 1.54
N LEU A 343 -9.08 -11.14 2.33
CA LEU A 343 -10.18 -11.62 3.17
C LEU A 343 -10.53 -10.64 4.30
N GLU A 344 -9.54 -9.96 4.88
CA GLU A 344 -9.76 -8.94 5.91
C GLU A 344 -10.49 -7.73 5.33
N ILE A 345 -10.04 -7.23 4.17
CA ILE A 345 -10.73 -6.18 3.40
C ILE A 345 -12.17 -6.59 3.10
N ILE A 346 -12.38 -7.79 2.54
CA ILE A 346 -13.73 -8.31 2.24
C ILE A 346 -14.60 -8.32 3.50
N ASN A 347 -14.08 -8.80 4.64
CA ASN A 347 -14.82 -8.82 5.89
C ASN A 347 -15.18 -7.42 6.40
N GLN A 348 -14.28 -6.45 6.28
CA GLN A 348 -14.56 -5.06 6.67
C GLN A 348 -15.63 -4.42 5.80
N LEU A 349 -15.59 -4.68 4.49
CA LEU A 349 -16.58 -4.18 3.54
C LEU A 349 -17.94 -4.85 3.74
N GLY A 350 -17.95 -6.16 3.92
CA GLY A 350 -19.16 -6.92 4.22
C GLY A 350 -19.80 -6.52 5.55
N ALA A 351 -19.01 -6.22 6.58
CA ALA A 351 -19.55 -5.70 7.84
C ALA A 351 -20.30 -4.36 7.65
N LYS A 352 -19.82 -3.49 6.76
CA LYS A 352 -20.49 -2.23 6.38
C LYS A 352 -21.76 -2.45 5.54
N SER A 353 -22.00 -3.65 5.01
CA SER A 353 -23.24 -3.97 4.28
C SER A 353 -24.42 -4.26 5.21
N GLN A 354 -24.16 -4.49 6.50
CA GLN A 354 -25.19 -4.86 7.46
C GLN A 354 -25.93 -3.61 7.96
N PRO A 355 -27.27 -3.67 8.16
CA PRO A 355 -28.03 -2.54 8.65
C PRO A 355 -27.56 -2.11 10.04
N THR A 356 -27.43 -0.81 10.26
CA THR A 356 -27.11 -0.26 11.59
C THR A 356 -28.39 -0.11 12.42
N ASN A 357 -28.27 -0.04 13.75
CA ASN A 357 -29.43 0.13 14.65
C ASN A 357 -30.19 1.46 14.43
N ASN A 358 -29.62 2.42 13.70
CA ASN A 358 -30.19 3.73 13.39
C ASN A 358 -30.51 3.85 11.89
N ALA A 359 -31.01 2.78 11.25
CA ALA A 359 -31.29 2.77 9.81
C ALA A 359 -32.26 3.88 9.34
N ASP A 360 -33.07 4.42 10.26
CA ASP A 360 -34.02 5.51 9.98
C ASP A 360 -33.34 6.89 9.78
N ASP A 361 -32.07 7.04 10.18
CA ASP A 361 -31.28 8.28 10.05
C ASP A 361 -30.27 8.24 8.88
N GLU A 362 -30.26 7.16 8.07
CA GLU A 362 -29.33 7.01 6.94
C GLU A 362 -29.64 8.02 5.81
N THR A 363 -28.61 8.66 5.28
CA THR A 363 -28.71 9.50 4.08
C THR A 363 -28.93 8.67 2.82
N GLU A 364 -29.52 9.25 1.76
CA GLU A 364 -29.75 8.55 0.47
C GLU A 364 -28.46 7.91 -0.09
N GLY A 365 -27.33 8.61 0.01
CA GLY A 365 -26.01 8.08 -0.41
C GLY A 365 -25.42 7.01 0.53
N GLU A 366 -25.89 6.88 1.78
CA GLU A 366 -25.55 5.73 2.65
C GLU A 366 -26.33 4.49 2.26
N VAL A 367 -27.60 4.65 1.92
CA VAL A 367 -28.46 3.56 1.44
C VAL A 367 -27.92 2.99 0.12
N GLU A 368 -27.62 3.84 -0.86
CA GLU A 368 -27.07 3.40 -2.16
C GLU A 368 -25.76 2.61 -1.98
N ARG A 369 -24.82 3.13 -1.17
CA ARG A 369 -23.55 2.42 -0.87
C ARG A 369 -23.76 1.08 -0.19
N ARG A 370 -24.72 1.00 0.75
CA ARG A 370 -25.07 -0.26 1.42
C ARG A 370 -25.65 -1.25 0.42
N GLU A 371 -26.52 -0.83 -0.49
CA GLU A 371 -27.08 -1.70 -1.53
C GLU A 371 -25.99 -2.26 -2.46
N GLU A 372 -25.02 -1.45 -2.83
CA GLU A 372 -23.87 -1.91 -3.61
C GLU A 372 -22.99 -2.89 -2.84
N LEU A 373 -22.78 -2.68 -1.53
CA LEU A 373 -22.09 -3.64 -0.66
C LEU A 373 -22.87 -4.96 -0.54
N VAL A 374 -24.21 -4.92 -0.49
CA VAL A 374 -25.05 -6.12 -0.50
C VAL A 374 -24.90 -6.88 -1.83
N LYS A 375 -24.84 -6.17 -2.97
CA LYS A 375 -24.53 -6.77 -4.28
C LYS A 375 -23.16 -7.45 -4.25
N PHE A 376 -22.14 -6.77 -3.72
CA PHE A 376 -20.80 -7.35 -3.55
C PHE A 376 -20.81 -8.63 -2.70
N VAL A 377 -21.54 -8.65 -1.58
CA VAL A 377 -21.68 -9.87 -0.75
C VAL A 377 -22.39 -10.99 -1.50
N ASN A 378 -23.39 -10.67 -2.35
CA ASN A 378 -24.02 -11.67 -3.21
C ASN A 378 -23.04 -12.23 -4.26
N GLU A 379 -22.17 -11.41 -4.83
CA GLU A 379 -21.12 -11.87 -5.75
C GLU A 379 -20.15 -12.84 -5.07
N LEU A 380 -19.82 -12.65 -3.79
CA LEU A 380 -19.03 -13.62 -3.02
C LEU A 380 -19.74 -14.97 -2.87
N ARG A 381 -21.06 -14.97 -2.68
CA ARG A 381 -21.87 -16.22 -2.64
C ARG A 381 -21.85 -16.92 -3.99
N VAL A 382 -22.00 -16.18 -5.08
CA VAL A 382 -21.92 -16.71 -6.45
C VAL A 382 -20.54 -17.29 -6.74
N ALA A 383 -19.48 -16.66 -6.21
CA ALA A 383 -18.12 -17.16 -6.30
C ALA A 383 -17.78 -18.28 -5.29
N GLU A 384 -18.78 -18.77 -4.53
CA GLU A 384 -18.70 -19.92 -3.62
C GLU A 384 -17.59 -19.76 -2.55
N PHE A 385 -17.51 -18.57 -1.97
CA PHE A 385 -16.56 -18.28 -0.89
C PHE A 385 -16.86 -19.08 0.38
N ASP A 386 -18.09 -19.57 0.54
CA ASP A 386 -18.48 -20.47 1.63
C ASP A 386 -17.77 -21.82 1.53
N GLU A 387 -17.89 -22.52 0.40
CA GLU A 387 -17.23 -23.80 0.15
C GLU A 387 -15.71 -23.65 0.23
N LYS A 388 -15.15 -22.61 -0.42
CA LYS A 388 -13.71 -22.33 -0.38
C LYS A 388 -13.23 -22.11 1.06
N SER A 389 -14.01 -21.41 1.88
CA SER A 389 -13.65 -21.17 3.28
C SER A 389 -13.71 -22.45 4.13
N ILE A 390 -14.74 -23.28 3.96
CA ILE A 390 -14.88 -24.56 4.68
C ILE A 390 -13.72 -25.50 4.35
N VAL A 391 -13.39 -25.65 3.06
CA VAL A 391 -12.27 -26.50 2.60
C VAL A 391 -10.95 -26.01 3.18
N MET A 392 -10.71 -24.69 3.14
CA MET A 392 -9.48 -24.09 3.69
C MET A 392 -9.35 -24.26 5.21
N LEU A 393 -10.46 -24.13 5.95
CA LEU A 393 -10.48 -24.39 7.39
C LEU A 393 -10.14 -25.85 7.69
N GLY A 394 -10.72 -26.81 6.95
CA GLY A 394 -10.41 -28.23 7.11
C GLY A 394 -8.96 -28.59 6.78
N LEU A 395 -8.34 -27.97 5.77
CA LEU A 395 -6.91 -28.13 5.49
C LEU A 395 -6.04 -27.51 6.58
N SER A 396 -6.46 -26.36 7.09
CA SER A 396 -5.76 -25.66 8.17
C SER A 396 -5.73 -26.48 9.47
N ASP A 397 -6.84 -27.13 9.81
CA ASP A 397 -6.97 -28.03 10.99
C ASP A 397 -5.99 -29.21 10.91
N LYS A 398 -5.86 -29.84 9.74
CA LYS A 398 -4.93 -30.96 9.52
C LYS A 398 -3.45 -30.57 9.66
N LEU A 399 -3.09 -29.31 9.38
CA LEU A 399 -1.71 -28.85 9.38
C LEU A 399 -1.23 -28.31 10.73
N GLU A 400 -2.15 -27.88 11.60
CA GLU A 400 -1.82 -27.26 12.89
C GLU A 400 -1.04 -28.15 13.87
N PRO A 401 -1.36 -29.45 14.05
CA PRO A 401 -0.57 -30.33 14.91
C PRO A 401 0.93 -30.37 14.55
N ARG A 402 1.30 -30.09 13.29
CA ARG A 402 2.70 -30.07 12.82
C ARG A 402 3.44 -28.80 13.23
N LEU A 403 2.74 -27.66 13.28
CA LEU A 403 3.28 -26.39 13.80
C LEU A 403 3.58 -26.49 15.29
N ILE A 404 2.80 -27.30 16.02
CA ILE A 404 2.97 -27.56 17.45
C ILE A 404 4.07 -28.63 17.67
N ARG A 405 4.06 -29.74 16.91
CA ARG A 405 5.03 -30.84 17.09
C ARG A 405 6.48 -30.46 16.77
N THR A 406 6.69 -29.54 15.83
CA THR A 406 8.02 -28.97 15.55
C THR A 406 8.59 -28.14 16.71
N GLN A 407 7.79 -27.83 17.75
CA GLN A 407 8.24 -27.17 18.98
C GLN A 407 8.78 -28.17 20.01
N SER A 408 8.12 -29.33 20.18
CA SER A 408 8.47 -30.30 21.23
C SER A 408 9.77 -31.09 20.96
N SER A 409 10.21 -31.20 19.71
CA SER A 409 11.49 -31.84 19.37
C SER A 409 12.73 -31.03 19.77
N ALA A 410 12.56 -29.78 20.23
CA ALA A 410 13.65 -28.95 20.74
C ALA A 410 14.03 -29.25 22.21
N ASP A 411 13.24 -30.03 22.95
CA ASP A 411 13.47 -30.36 24.37
C ASP A 411 14.30 -31.65 24.59
N VAL A 412 14.96 -32.18 23.57
CA VAL A 412 15.95 -33.26 23.78
C VAL A 412 17.28 -32.62 24.18
N PRO A 413 17.85 -32.90 25.37
CA PRO A 413 19.18 -32.43 25.73
C PRO A 413 20.21 -33.22 24.89
N SER A 414 20.47 -32.76 23.68
CA SER A 414 21.52 -33.32 22.85
C SER A 414 22.86 -32.74 23.30
N ALA A 415 23.69 -33.61 23.86
CA ALA A 415 25.01 -33.29 24.34
C ALA A 415 25.90 -32.73 23.21
N SER A 416 26.59 -31.63 23.52
CA SER A 416 27.90 -31.25 23.01
C SER A 416 28.05 -31.00 21.51
N ILE A 417 27.61 -29.84 21.02
CA ILE A 417 28.32 -29.10 19.95
C ILE A 417 28.24 -27.60 20.26
N THR A 418 29.40 -26.94 20.34
CA THR A 418 29.54 -25.48 20.45
C THR A 418 28.83 -24.76 19.30
N PRO A 419 27.90 -23.80 19.55
CA PRO A 419 27.31 -23.01 18.47
C PRO A 419 28.26 -21.88 18.07
N LEU A 420 28.56 -21.78 16.78
CA LEU A 420 28.96 -20.52 16.16
C LEU A 420 27.70 -19.67 15.98
N ASP A 421 27.79 -18.44 16.50
CA ASP A 421 26.82 -17.34 16.49
C ASP A 421 26.08 -17.15 15.16
N GLY A 422 24.75 -16.99 15.22
CA GLY A 422 23.99 -16.22 14.21
C GLY A 422 22.68 -16.78 13.64
N SER A 423 22.20 -17.99 13.97
CA SER A 423 21.06 -18.60 13.23
C SER A 423 19.78 -18.91 14.03
N THR A 424 19.77 -18.78 15.36
CA THR A 424 18.63 -19.22 16.19
C THR A 424 17.52 -18.19 16.30
N GLU A 425 17.84 -16.89 16.33
CA GLU A 425 16.84 -15.82 16.44
C GLU A 425 15.98 -15.69 15.16
N ASP A 426 16.60 -15.82 13.98
CA ASP A 426 15.92 -15.77 12.69
C ASP A 426 14.96 -16.97 12.48
N GLU A 427 15.33 -18.17 12.95
CA GLU A 427 14.47 -19.35 12.86
C GLU A 427 13.26 -19.29 13.81
N GLU A 428 13.42 -18.76 15.02
CA GLU A 428 12.29 -18.60 15.95
C GLU A 428 11.32 -17.49 15.51
N GLY A 429 11.83 -16.36 15.02
CA GLY A 429 11.01 -15.29 14.44
C GLY A 429 10.15 -15.79 13.28
N LEU A 430 10.74 -16.56 12.36
CA LEU A 430 10.05 -17.12 11.19
C LEU A 430 8.94 -18.13 11.57
N LYS A 431 9.15 -18.92 12.63
CA LYS A 431 8.14 -19.85 13.18
C LYS A 431 6.98 -19.11 13.85
N GLN A 432 7.25 -17.96 14.46
CA GLN A 432 6.23 -17.12 15.09
C GLN A 432 5.33 -16.45 14.03
N ASP A 433 5.93 -15.90 12.98
CA ASP A 433 5.18 -15.29 11.87
C ASP A 433 4.26 -16.29 11.19
N THR A 434 4.76 -17.50 10.96
CA THR A 434 3.96 -18.59 10.37
C THR A 434 2.71 -18.91 11.20
N ARG A 435 2.84 -18.98 12.54
CA ARG A 435 1.70 -19.23 13.43
C ARG A 435 0.69 -18.08 13.38
N GLN A 436 1.16 -16.83 13.41
CA GLN A 436 0.29 -15.66 13.33
C GLN A 436 -0.48 -15.61 12.00
N HIS A 437 0.18 -15.99 10.90
CA HIS A 437 -0.44 -16.09 9.58
C HIS A 437 -1.58 -17.13 9.57
N PHE A 438 -1.35 -18.34 10.11
CA PHE A 438 -2.41 -19.36 10.22
C PHE A 438 -3.59 -18.93 11.08
N ALA A 439 -3.29 -18.34 12.24
CA ALA A 439 -4.30 -17.82 13.15
C ALA A 439 -5.16 -16.75 12.47
N SER A 440 -4.51 -15.84 11.74
CA SER A 440 -5.16 -14.76 10.99
C SER A 440 -6.01 -15.30 9.84
N LEU A 441 -5.53 -16.30 9.08
CA LEU A 441 -6.30 -16.92 8.02
C LEU A 441 -7.59 -17.54 8.57
N ARG A 442 -7.51 -18.39 9.60
CA ARG A 442 -8.69 -19.05 10.19
C ARG A 442 -9.71 -18.03 10.68
N LYS A 443 -9.27 -17.00 11.39
CA LYS A 443 -10.09 -15.88 11.84
C LYS A 443 -10.84 -15.25 10.66
N CYS A 444 -10.13 -14.93 9.57
CA CYS A 444 -10.72 -14.33 8.38
C CYS A 444 -11.77 -15.26 7.73
N LEU A 445 -11.47 -16.55 7.57
CA LEU A 445 -12.39 -17.53 6.96
C LEU A 445 -13.66 -17.73 7.78
N VAL A 446 -13.55 -17.82 9.11
CA VAL A 446 -14.71 -17.91 10.02
C VAL A 446 -15.60 -16.67 9.90
N ARG A 447 -15.00 -15.48 9.77
CA ARG A 447 -15.74 -14.22 9.56
C ARG A 447 -16.42 -14.16 8.19
N ILE A 448 -15.79 -14.70 7.14
CA ILE A 448 -16.43 -14.83 5.82
C ILE A 448 -17.68 -15.71 5.91
N LEU A 449 -17.60 -16.85 6.59
CA LEU A 449 -18.78 -17.72 6.76
C LEU A 449 -19.92 -17.03 7.51
N ASN A 450 -19.61 -16.24 8.53
CA ASN A 450 -20.60 -15.40 9.21
C ASN A 450 -21.20 -14.34 8.26
N LEU A 451 -20.35 -13.65 7.50
CA LEU A 451 -20.78 -12.64 6.53
C LEU A 451 -21.76 -13.22 5.50
N LEU A 452 -21.46 -14.40 4.95
CA LEU A 452 -22.27 -15.02 3.91
C LEU A 452 -23.60 -15.58 4.42
N SER A 453 -23.67 -15.98 5.70
CA SER A 453 -24.86 -16.56 6.34
C SER A 453 -25.74 -15.56 7.10
N TYR A 454 -25.22 -14.37 7.41
CA TYR A 454 -25.95 -13.37 8.18
C TYR A 454 -27.28 -12.99 7.53
N ASN A 455 -28.39 -13.17 8.27
CA ASN A 455 -29.78 -12.93 7.81
C ASN A 455 -30.09 -13.57 6.45
N ASN A 456 -29.46 -14.71 6.13
CA ASN A 456 -29.61 -15.38 4.86
C ASN A 456 -29.76 -16.89 5.06
N LYS A 457 -31.02 -17.36 5.15
CA LYS A 457 -31.34 -18.77 5.38
C LYS A 457 -30.72 -19.70 4.34
N GLU A 458 -30.73 -19.31 3.07
CA GLU A 458 -30.12 -20.09 1.99
C GLU A 458 -28.63 -20.32 2.22
N GLY A 459 -27.89 -19.29 2.61
CA GLY A 459 -26.46 -19.36 2.95
C GLY A 459 -26.21 -20.19 4.21
N GLN A 460 -27.06 -20.06 5.24
CA GLN A 460 -27.01 -20.91 6.43
C GLN A 460 -27.21 -22.39 6.08
N ASP A 461 -28.19 -22.70 5.23
CA ASP A 461 -28.50 -24.06 4.79
C ASP A 461 -27.39 -24.62 3.90
N ARG A 462 -26.84 -23.80 3.00
CA ARG A 462 -25.69 -24.16 2.15
C ARG A 462 -24.47 -24.53 2.98
N ILE A 463 -24.11 -23.71 3.97
CA ILE A 463 -23.00 -24.01 4.89
C ILE A 463 -23.25 -25.32 5.65
N ARG A 464 -24.48 -25.58 6.11
CA ARG A 464 -24.82 -26.89 6.72
C ARG A 464 -24.60 -28.05 5.75
N THR A 465 -25.12 -27.95 4.53
CA THR A 465 -24.98 -29.03 3.53
C THR A 465 -23.53 -29.31 3.12
N LEU A 466 -22.64 -28.31 3.25
CA LEU A 466 -21.21 -28.43 3.01
C LEU A 466 -20.44 -28.99 4.23
N GLY A 467 -21.13 -29.34 5.33
CA GLY A 467 -20.50 -29.80 6.58
C GLY A 467 -19.81 -28.69 7.37
N GLY A 468 -20.13 -27.42 7.07
CA GLY A 468 -19.49 -26.27 7.70
C GLY A 468 -19.92 -26.05 9.16
N LEU A 469 -21.08 -26.58 9.58
CA LEU A 469 -21.53 -26.48 10.98
C LEU A 469 -20.59 -27.25 11.91
N GLU A 470 -20.20 -28.46 11.51
CA GLU A 470 -19.29 -29.34 12.23
C GLU A 470 -17.89 -28.72 12.31
N VAL A 471 -17.42 -28.12 11.21
CA VAL A 471 -16.15 -27.39 11.17
C VAL A 471 -16.16 -26.23 12.18
N ILE A 472 -17.21 -25.40 12.19
CA ILE A 472 -17.31 -24.26 13.11
C ILE A 472 -17.43 -24.72 14.57
N LEU A 473 -18.16 -25.79 14.84
CA LEU A 473 -18.26 -26.39 16.18
C LEU A 473 -16.89 -26.89 16.67
N GLY A 474 -16.08 -27.50 15.79
CA GLY A 474 -14.71 -27.88 16.10
C GLY A 474 -13.84 -26.71 16.55
N LEU A 475 -14.02 -25.54 15.94
CA LEU A 475 -13.30 -24.30 16.29
C LEU A 475 -13.81 -23.61 17.57
N CYS A 476 -14.85 -24.13 18.21
CA CYS A 476 -15.36 -23.60 19.49
C CYS A 476 -14.61 -24.14 20.72
N ALA A 477 -13.66 -25.06 20.51
CA ALA A 477 -12.74 -25.52 21.55
C ALA A 477 -11.80 -24.38 21.98
N LEU A 478 -11.22 -24.51 23.18
CA LEU A 478 -10.19 -23.59 23.63
C LEU A 478 -8.90 -23.88 22.86
N ASP A 479 -8.37 -22.85 22.20
CA ASP A 479 -7.10 -22.87 21.48
C ASP A 479 -6.18 -21.82 22.10
N GLU A 480 -5.16 -22.26 22.84
CA GLU A 480 -4.19 -21.37 23.48
C GLU A 480 -3.32 -20.62 22.46
N THR A 481 -3.19 -21.16 21.23
CA THR A 481 -2.39 -20.57 20.16
C THR A 481 -3.17 -19.55 19.34
N ASN A 482 -4.51 -19.56 19.42
CA ASN A 482 -5.39 -18.56 18.82
C ASN A 482 -6.55 -18.18 19.77
N PRO A 483 -6.27 -17.36 20.81
CA PRO A 483 -7.22 -17.10 21.89
C PRO A 483 -8.55 -16.47 21.47
N TYR A 484 -8.62 -15.85 20.29
CA TYR A 484 -9.81 -15.15 19.79
C TYR A 484 -10.61 -15.96 18.76
N LEU A 485 -10.08 -17.10 18.28
CA LEU A 485 -10.75 -17.90 17.25
C LEU A 485 -12.08 -18.45 17.75
N ARG A 486 -12.12 -18.85 19.02
CA ARG A 486 -13.30 -19.39 19.67
C ARG A 486 -14.45 -18.40 19.67
N GLU A 487 -14.19 -17.13 19.99
CA GLU A 487 -15.19 -16.07 20.05
C GLU A 487 -15.76 -15.80 18.65
N HIS A 488 -14.90 -15.78 17.63
CA HIS A 488 -15.35 -15.68 16.25
C HIS A 488 -16.18 -16.90 15.83
N ALA A 489 -15.78 -18.12 16.19
CA ALA A 489 -16.52 -19.33 15.88
C ALA A 489 -17.90 -19.36 16.56
N LEU A 490 -17.97 -18.99 17.85
CA LEU A 490 -19.24 -18.87 18.58
C LEU A 490 -20.16 -17.81 17.99
N PHE A 491 -19.61 -16.67 17.56
CA PHE A 491 -20.38 -15.63 16.90
C PHE A 491 -20.95 -16.13 15.56
N THR A 492 -20.13 -16.78 14.74
CA THR A 492 -20.55 -17.40 13.48
C THR A 492 -21.61 -18.48 13.72
N LEU A 493 -21.42 -19.34 14.72
CA LEU A 493 -22.37 -20.39 15.08
C LEU A 493 -23.72 -19.80 15.48
N ARG A 494 -23.74 -18.72 16.28
CA ARG A 494 -24.97 -18.01 16.62
C ARG A 494 -25.69 -17.53 15.36
N GLY A 495 -24.96 -16.94 14.41
CA GLY A 495 -25.51 -16.49 13.12
C GLY A 495 -26.09 -17.64 12.28
N LEU A 496 -25.41 -18.80 12.25
CA LEU A 496 -25.86 -19.98 11.53
C LEU A 496 -27.12 -20.64 12.14
N LEU A 497 -27.33 -20.50 13.44
CA LEU A 497 -28.47 -21.05 14.15
C LEU A 497 -29.67 -20.09 14.25
N LEU A 498 -29.44 -18.79 14.03
CA LEU A 498 -30.47 -17.77 14.15
C LEU A 498 -31.58 -18.00 13.12
N ASP A 499 -32.80 -18.20 13.62
CA ASP A 499 -34.02 -18.45 12.83
C ASP A 499 -33.91 -19.61 11.83
N ASN A 500 -33.06 -20.61 12.14
CA ASN A 500 -32.86 -21.80 11.32
C ASN A 500 -33.07 -23.10 12.12
N ALA A 501 -34.28 -23.65 12.03
CA ALA A 501 -34.68 -24.84 12.77
C ALA A 501 -33.91 -26.09 12.33
N GLU A 502 -33.56 -26.20 11.04
CA GLU A 502 -32.83 -27.32 10.47
C GLU A 502 -31.38 -27.37 10.99
N ASN A 503 -30.72 -26.21 11.07
CA ASN A 503 -29.39 -26.12 11.67
C ASN A 503 -29.44 -26.42 13.19
N GLN A 504 -30.46 -25.91 13.90
CA GLN A 504 -30.65 -26.21 15.33
C GLN A 504 -30.92 -27.70 15.58
N ALA A 505 -31.68 -28.35 14.70
CA ALA A 505 -31.96 -29.78 14.80
C ALA A 505 -30.67 -30.61 14.65
N LEU A 506 -29.85 -30.32 13.64
CA LEU A 506 -28.56 -30.99 13.46
C LEU A 506 -27.66 -30.87 14.70
N VAL A 507 -27.53 -29.66 15.24
CA VAL A 507 -26.71 -29.45 16.46
C VAL A 507 -27.29 -30.19 17.67
N LYS A 508 -28.61 -30.33 17.76
CA LYS A 508 -29.27 -31.07 18.85
C LYS A 508 -29.06 -32.58 18.73
N GLU A 509 -28.89 -33.10 17.53
CA GLU A 509 -28.57 -34.51 17.24
C GLU A 509 -27.12 -34.87 17.53
N LEU A 510 -26.22 -33.87 17.65
CA LEU A 510 -24.84 -34.12 18.04
C LEU A 510 -24.77 -34.54 19.51
N GLU A 511 -24.34 -35.79 19.73
CA GLU A 511 -24.06 -36.31 21.06
C GLU A 511 -22.57 -36.13 21.41
N PRO A 512 -22.24 -35.68 22.63
CA PRO A 512 -20.85 -35.62 23.07
C PRO A 512 -20.27 -37.03 23.14
N MET A 513 -19.20 -37.29 22.39
CA MET A 513 -18.53 -38.60 22.39
C MET A 513 -17.57 -38.79 23.58
N GLY A 514 -17.14 -37.70 24.22
CA GLY A 514 -16.20 -37.76 25.35
C GLY A 514 -15.44 -36.45 25.60
N VAL A 515 -14.44 -36.51 26.48
CA VAL A 515 -13.47 -35.42 26.72
C VAL A 515 -12.11 -35.88 26.27
N VAL A 516 -11.46 -35.13 25.39
CA VAL A 516 -10.10 -35.42 24.94
C VAL A 516 -9.14 -35.16 26.10
N GLY A 517 -8.41 -36.20 26.51
CA GLY A 517 -7.35 -36.14 27.53
C GLY A 517 -6.09 -35.47 26.98
N GLN A 518 -5.13 -35.17 27.88
CA GLN A 518 -3.84 -34.56 27.51
C GLN A 518 -2.97 -35.46 26.59
N ASP A 519 -3.28 -36.74 26.55
CA ASP A 519 -2.70 -37.78 25.70
C ASP A 519 -3.41 -37.93 24.33
N GLY A 520 -4.48 -37.16 24.09
CA GLY A 520 -5.29 -37.24 22.87
C GLY A 520 -6.32 -38.37 22.87
N GLU A 521 -6.45 -39.14 23.95
CA GLU A 521 -7.49 -40.17 24.05
C GLU A 521 -8.84 -39.56 24.45
N VAL A 522 -9.92 -40.08 23.85
CA VAL A 522 -11.28 -39.65 24.17
C VAL A 522 -11.76 -40.37 25.43
N GLY A 523 -11.68 -39.69 26.57
CA GLY A 523 -12.22 -40.13 27.84
C GLY A 523 -13.75 -40.02 27.88
N PRO A 524 -14.42 -40.69 28.84
CA PRO A 524 -15.88 -40.67 28.93
C PRO A 524 -16.42 -39.26 29.20
N VAL A 525 -17.64 -38.99 28.71
CA VAL A 525 -18.34 -37.72 29.00
C VAL A 525 -18.48 -37.55 30.52
N PRO A 526 -18.01 -36.44 31.12
CA PRO A 526 -18.20 -36.16 32.53
C PRO A 526 -19.67 -36.19 32.90
N ASP A 527 -20.02 -36.77 34.05
CA ASP A 527 -21.42 -36.91 34.47
C ASP A 527 -22.14 -35.55 34.58
N ARG A 528 -21.40 -34.47 34.87
CA ARG A 528 -21.91 -33.08 34.86
C ARG A 528 -22.38 -32.58 33.49
N TRP A 529 -22.02 -33.26 32.39
CA TRP A 529 -22.35 -32.90 31.01
C TRP A 529 -23.31 -33.88 30.35
N LYS A 530 -23.65 -34.99 31.02
CA LYS A 530 -24.72 -35.88 30.60
C LYS A 530 -26.05 -35.19 30.92
N LYS A 531 -26.95 -35.12 29.92
CA LYS A 531 -28.26 -34.48 30.04
C LYS A 531 -29.14 -35.13 31.10
#